data_AF-A0A6I2L5P7-F1
#
_entry.id   AF-A0A6I2L5P7-F1
#
_cell.length_a   1.000
_cell.length_b   1.000
_cell.length_c   1.000
_cell.angle_alpha   90.00
_cell.angle_beta   90.00
_cell.angle_gamma   90.00
#
_symmetry.space_group_name_H-M   'P 1'
#
loop_
_entity.id
_entity.type
_entity.pdbx_description
1 polymer ?
#
loop_
_entity_poly.entity_id
_entity_poly.type
_entity_poly.pdbx_seq_one_letter_code
_entity_poly.pdbx_strand_id
1 'polypeptide(L)' 'MTTLLTASRALHRQKIAVERTLYARSAEESQLAARWASAWHKLVQRKLDQNLAMRPMTQVDFGGFLIQPPSRVLH' A
#
# COMPACT_ATOMS: atom_id res chain seq x y z
N MET A 1 -3.69 -3.15 15.04
CA MET A 1 -3.78 -4.61 14.78
C MET A 1 -4.45 -4.98 13.44
N THR A 2 -5.11 -4.06 12.73
CA THR A 2 -5.87 -4.35 11.49
C THR A 2 -5.05 -4.23 10.19
N THR A 3 -3.94 -3.50 10.20
CA THR A 3 -3.12 -3.21 9.00
C THR A 3 -2.35 -4.44 8.51
N LEU A 4 -1.78 -5.24 9.42
CA LEU A 4 -1.06 -6.48 9.10
C LEU A 4 -1.97 -7.55 8.46
N LEU A 5 -3.19 -7.72 8.99
CA LEU A 5 -4.20 -8.62 8.42
C LEU A 5 -4.62 -8.17 7.02
N THR A 6 -4.76 -6.86 6.81
CA THR A 6 -5.11 -6.29 5.50
C THR A 6 -3.97 -6.46 4.49
N ALA A 7 -2.72 -6.24 4.90
CA ALA A 7 -1.53 -6.44 4.08
C ALA A 7 -1.35 -7.93 3.70
N SER A 8 -1.48 -8.84 4.66
CA SER A 8 -1.39 -10.28 4.43
C SER A 8 -2.45 -10.77 3.43
N ARG A 9 -3.71 -10.29 3.56
CA ARG A 9 -4.78 -10.62 2.60
C ARG A 9 -4.52 -10.06 1.20
N ALA A 10 -3.93 -8.86 1.10
CA ALA A 10 -3.56 -8.27 -0.18
C ALA A 10 -2.44 -9.07 -0.86
N LEU A 11 -1.40 -9.45 -0.11
CA LEU A 11 -0.30 -10.28 -0.59
C LEU A 11 -0.77 -11.67 -1.03
N HIS A 12 -1.68 -12.29 -0.27
CA HIS A 12 -2.27 -13.58 -0.65
C HIS A 12 -3.03 -13.52 -1.98
N ARG A 13 -3.78 -12.43 -2.24
CA ARG A 13 -4.47 -12.23 -3.52
C ARG A 13 -3.51 -11.97 -4.68
N GLN A 14 -2.41 -11.26 -4.43
CA GLN A 14 -1.37 -11.07 -5.44
C GLN A 14 -0.71 -12.40 -5.82
N LYS A 15 -0.39 -13.25 -4.85
CA LYS A 15 0.15 -14.60 -5.09
C LYS A 15 -0.77 -15.42 -6.00
N ILE A 16 -2.06 -15.49 -5.68
CA ILE A 16 -3.04 -16.24 -6.49
C ILE A 16 -3.13 -15.68 -7.92
N ALA A 17 -3.10 -14.36 -8.09
CA ALA A 17 -3.15 -13.74 -9.40
C ALA A 17 -1.93 -14.13 -10.26
N VAL A 18 -0.73 -14.16 -9.66
CA VAL A 18 0.50 -14.60 -10.34
C VAL A 18 0.47 -16.10 -10.65
N GLU A 19 0.01 -16.94 -9.73
CA GLU A 19 -0.14 -18.38 -10.00
C GLU A 19 -1.04 -18.64 -11.20
N ARG A 20 -2.14 -17.89 -11.34
CA ARG A 20 -3.03 -17.98 -12.51
C ARG A 20 -2.36 -17.54 -13.81
N THR A 21 -1.41 -16.61 -13.77
CA THR A 21 -0.62 -16.23 -14.96
C THR A 21 0.35 -17.33 -15.38
N LEU A 22 0.97 -17.99 -14.41
CA LEU A 22 2.01 -18.99 -14.64
C LEU A 22 1.44 -20.33 -15.10
N TYR A 23 0.27 -20.72 -14.57
CA TYR A 23 -0.39 -21.99 -14.88
C TYR A 23 -1.51 -21.86 -15.93
N ALA A 24 -1.55 -20.73 -16.65
CA ALA A 24 -2.51 -20.53 -17.74
C ALA A 24 -2.27 -21.54 -18.87
N ARG A 25 -3.35 -22.04 -19.48
CA ARG A 25 -3.28 -23.12 -20.47
C ARG A 25 -2.87 -22.62 -21.85
N SER A 26 -3.05 -21.32 -22.10
CA SER A 26 -2.63 -20.63 -23.32
C SER A 26 -1.89 -19.33 -23.02
N ALA A 27 -1.12 -18.85 -24.00
CA ALA A 27 -0.44 -17.56 -23.91
C ALA A 27 -1.44 -16.39 -23.76
N GLU A 28 -2.60 -16.47 -24.41
CA GLU A 28 -3.66 -15.47 -24.32
C GLU A 28 -4.25 -15.39 -22.91
N GLU A 29 -4.50 -16.55 -22.27
CA GLU A 29 -4.95 -16.62 -20.88
C GLU A 29 -3.90 -16.08 -19.91
N SER A 30 -2.62 -16.41 -20.15
CA SER A 30 -1.50 -15.90 -19.35
C SER A 30 -1.42 -14.37 -19.42
N GLN A 31 -1.53 -13.82 -20.62
CA GLN A 31 -1.48 -12.38 -20.87
C GLN A 31 -2.69 -11.65 -20.28
N LEU A 32 -3.90 -12.22 -20.39
CA LEU A 32 -5.08 -11.67 -19.73
C LEU A 32 -4.90 -11.66 -18.20
N ALA A 33 -4.46 -12.77 -17.62
CA ALA A 33 -4.19 -12.85 -16.19
C ALA A 33 -3.11 -11.84 -15.75
N ALA A 34 -2.08 -11.59 -16.58
CA ALA A 34 -1.00 -10.65 -16.28
C ALA A 34 -1.50 -9.20 -16.27
N ARG A 35 -2.43 -8.87 -17.17
CA ARG A 35 -3.12 -7.56 -17.17
C ARG A 35 -3.94 -7.37 -15.90
N TRP A 36 -4.67 -8.39 -15.48
CA TRP A 36 -5.45 -8.35 -14.22
C TRP A 36 -4.55 -8.21 -13.00
N ALA A 37 -3.43 -8.95 -12.93
CA ALA A 37 -2.45 -8.83 -11.86
C ALA A 37 -1.86 -7.41 -11.79
N SER A 38 -1.48 -6.86 -12.94
CA SER A 38 -0.96 -5.49 -13.06
C SER A 38 -1.98 -4.43 -12.62
N ALA A 39 -3.26 -4.60 -12.99
CA ALA A 39 -4.34 -3.69 -12.57
C ALA A 39 -4.55 -3.74 -11.05
N TRP A 40 -4.55 -4.95 -10.47
CA TRP A 40 -4.65 -5.15 -9.02
C TRP A 40 -3.48 -4.52 -8.27
N HIS A 41 -2.25 -4.68 -8.76
CA HIS A 41 -1.08 -4.06 -8.17
C HIS A 41 -1.19 -2.53 -8.14
N LYS A 42 -1.57 -1.91 -9.26
CA LYS A 42 -1.78 -0.45 -9.34
C LYS A 42 -2.84 0.05 -8.35
N LEU A 43 -3.94 -0.70 -8.19
CA LEU A 43 -4.99 -0.34 -7.24
C LEU A 43 -4.51 -0.42 -5.78
N VAL A 44 -3.79 -1.48 -5.42
CA VAL A 44 -3.23 -1.65 -4.08
C VAL A 44 -2.20 -0.57 -3.79
N GLN A 45 -1.29 -0.28 -4.73
CA GLN A 45 -0.29 0.78 -4.57
C GLN A 45 -0.94 2.14 -4.33
N ARG A 46 -1.95 2.52 -5.14
CA ARG A 46 -2.71 3.76 -4.93
C ARG A 46 -3.37 3.82 -3.56
N LYS A 47 -3.93 2.70 -3.06
CA LYS A 47 -4.51 2.65 -1.71
C LYS A 47 -3.43 2.82 -0.64
N LEU A 48 -2.25 2.24 -0.81
CA LEU A 48 -1.14 2.41 0.13
C LEU A 48 -0.65 3.85 0.13
N ASP A 49 -0.45 4.45 -1.04
CA ASP A 49 -0.05 5.85 -1.19
C ASP A 49 -1.08 6.80 -0.56
N GLN A 50 -2.37 6.53 -0.75
CA GLN A 50 -3.46 7.25 -0.09
C GLN A 50 -3.46 7.09 1.43
N ASN A 51 -3.22 5.90 1.96
CA ASN A 51 -3.10 5.68 3.40
C ASN A 51 -1.87 6.40 3.97
N LEU A 52 -0.79 6.47 3.20
CA LEU A 52 0.44 7.16 3.58
C LEU A 52 0.24 8.68 3.56
N ALA A 53 -0.52 9.20 2.59
CA ALA A 53 -0.86 10.62 2.49
C ALA A 53 -1.95 11.07 3.48
N MET A 54 -2.92 10.20 3.81
CA MET A 54 -3.98 10.45 4.79
C MET A 54 -3.53 10.21 6.23
N ARG A 55 -2.41 9.52 6.45
CA ARG A 55 -1.75 9.50 7.75
C ARG A 55 -1.34 10.95 8.02
N PRO A 56 -1.96 11.64 8.99
CA PRO A 56 -1.43 12.93 9.40
C PRO A 56 0.04 12.72 9.73
N MET A 57 0.86 13.76 9.63
CA MET A 57 2.09 13.82 10.41
C MET A 57 1.69 13.84 11.90
N THR A 58 1.11 12.76 12.42
CA THR A 58 1.27 12.39 13.81
C THR A 58 2.74 12.10 13.90
N GLN A 59 3.50 13.15 14.20
CA GLN A 59 4.82 13.05 14.79
C GLN A 59 4.68 12.04 15.92
N VAL A 60 4.98 10.79 15.63
CA VAL A 60 5.23 9.83 16.69
C VAL A 60 6.62 10.20 17.13
N ASP A 61 6.64 10.90 18.25
CA ASP A 61 7.79 11.19 19.09
C ASP A 61 8.53 9.86 19.41
N PHE A 62 9.36 9.43 18.46
CA PHE A 62 10.35 8.37 18.67
C PHE A 62 11.66 9.06 19.04
N GLY A 63 11.67 9.72 20.21
CA GLY A 63 12.90 10.21 20.82
C GLY A 63 12.85 11.64 21.32
N GLY A 64 11.99 11.94 22.30
CA GLY A 64 12.28 12.87 23.39
C GLY A 64 12.79 14.27 23.00
N PHE A 65 12.37 14.82 21.86
CA PHE A 65 12.67 16.20 21.49
C PHE A 65 11.44 16.86 20.86
N LEU A 66 10.54 17.27 21.74
CA LEU A 66 9.45 18.16 21.42
C LEU A 66 10.03 19.55 21.11
N ILE A 67 10.42 19.80 19.87
CA ILE A 67 10.75 21.15 19.41
C ILE A 67 9.43 21.91 19.29
N GLN A 68 9.13 22.65 20.36
CA GLN A 68 8.04 23.61 20.41
C GLN A 68 8.21 24.62 19.26
N PRO A 69 7.18 24.91 18.44
CA PRO A 69 7.28 26.00 17.47
C PRO A 69 7.40 27.33 18.23
N PRO A 70 8.29 28.25 17.81
CA PRO A 70 8.43 29.52 18.49
C PRO A 70 7.12 30.31 18.32
N SER A 71 6.40 30.52 19.42
CA SER A 71 5.31 31.48 19.51
C SER A 71 5.82 32.83 19.04
N ARG A 72 5.49 33.22 17.79
CA ARG A 72 5.70 34.58 17.32
C ARG A 72 4.78 35.49 18.12
N VAL A 73 5.35 36.13 19.13
CA VAL A 73 4.77 37.29 19.81
C VAL A 73 4.66 38.39 18.75
N LEU A 74 3.44 38.74 18.37
CA LEU A 74 3.17 39.98 17.65
C LEU A 74 3.00 41.06 18.72
N HIS A 75 3.93 42.02 18.70
CA HIS A 75 3.84 43.30 19.41
C HIS A 75 2.77 44.19 18.77
#